data_AF-A0A7X8YXW1-F1
#
_entry.id   AF-A0A7X8YXW1-F1
#
_cell.length_a   1.000
_cell.length_b   1.000
_cell.length_c   1.000
_cell.angle_alpha   90.00
_cell.angle_beta   90.00
_cell.angle_gamma   90.00
#
_symmetry.space_group_name_H-M   'P 1'
#
loop_
_entity.id
_entity.type
_entity.pdbx_description
1 polymer ?
#
loop_
_entity_poly.entity_id
_entity_poly.type
_entity_poly.pdbx_seq_one_letter_code
_entity_poly.pdbx_strand_id
1 'polypeptide(L)'
;AYVEAIAGHLRPNGPNEGVIFDYEPWRVPYMDESFKPEIRAAFAKWAKLDHTPEAAELKGKLKRQWTDFWLDAGMSAYAAMAKAVRTHHPDPKTLLIAYTYFYDYGDEEKMYNQYWSCPKDPKLAERLYDVNLMGCYTKHDRELYDKVTLARKHLTKPMWAISSVSRVNPIQERYTKPYDSLSPQRLEQKIVQCAALGMERHGVWPGTGWIDGMHLAAMGNASRFIWAHEAFYFDGKRADDQLTVTPKAAFKEWCSTAHESGGRIMVTVFNFTDQSREFIIRARGAGETQTCKVAPRAYEAVMLER
;
A
#
# COMPACT_ATOMS: atom_id res chain seq x y z
N ALA A 1 -2.57 10.55 27.18
CA ALA A 1 -3.86 11.15 27.59
C ALA A 1 -4.84 11.21 26.43
N TYR A 2 -4.60 12.00 25.38
CA TYR A 2 -5.54 12.10 24.23
C TYR A 2 -5.82 10.76 23.54
N VAL A 3 -4.77 10.04 23.13
CA VAL A 3 -4.90 8.76 22.41
C VAL A 3 -5.61 7.69 23.26
N GLU A 4 -5.34 7.63 24.56
CA GLU A 4 -6.05 6.76 25.53
C GLU A 4 -7.54 7.11 25.58
N ALA A 5 -7.87 8.40 25.69
CA ALA A 5 -9.27 8.85 25.72
C ALA A 5 -10.00 8.45 24.42
N ILE A 6 -9.40 8.65 23.24
CA ILE A 6 -9.99 8.21 21.98
C ILE A 6 -10.18 6.70 21.95
N ALA A 7 -9.15 5.93 22.33
CA ALA A 7 -9.21 4.47 22.33
C ALA A 7 -10.37 3.93 23.18
N GLY A 8 -10.63 4.52 24.36
CA GLY A 8 -11.76 4.12 25.22
C GLY A 8 -13.16 4.36 24.63
N HIS A 9 -13.29 5.26 23.65
CA HIS A 9 -14.55 5.54 22.96
C HIS A 9 -14.76 4.69 21.70
N LEU A 10 -13.73 4.02 21.21
CA LEU A 10 -13.87 3.11 20.06
C LEU A 10 -14.79 1.94 20.41
N ARG A 11 -15.52 1.44 19.42
CA ARG A 11 -16.45 0.31 19.53
C ARG A 11 -16.24 -0.65 18.36
N PRO A 12 -15.16 -1.46 18.36
CA PRO A 12 -15.02 -2.55 17.40
C PRO A 12 -16.18 -3.54 17.62
N ASN A 13 -17.04 -3.72 16.64
CA ASN A 13 -18.25 -4.55 16.68
C ASN A 13 -18.00 -6.01 16.21
N GLY A 14 -16.76 -6.48 16.11
CA GLY A 14 -16.49 -7.89 15.80
C GLY A 14 -15.03 -8.31 15.66
N PRO A 15 -14.78 -9.63 15.55
CA PRO A 15 -13.44 -10.25 15.53
C PRO A 15 -12.59 -9.96 14.28
N ASN A 16 -13.10 -9.15 13.35
CA ASN A 16 -12.45 -8.78 12.09
C ASN A 16 -12.50 -7.26 11.85
N GLU A 17 -12.87 -6.50 12.89
CA GLU A 17 -12.81 -5.04 12.91
C GLU A 17 -11.48 -4.58 13.50
N GLY A 18 -10.98 -3.46 12.99
CA GLY A 18 -9.68 -2.94 13.37
C GLY A 18 -9.68 -1.45 13.55
N VAL A 19 -8.69 -0.98 14.29
CA VAL A 19 -8.43 0.45 14.51
C VAL A 19 -7.37 0.88 13.50
N ILE A 20 -7.73 1.84 12.65
CA ILE A 20 -6.80 2.44 11.69
C ILE A 20 -6.06 3.58 12.37
N PHE A 21 -4.74 3.47 12.43
CA PHE A 21 -3.84 4.56 12.76
C PHE A 21 -3.59 5.40 11.51
N ASP A 22 -4.43 6.41 11.33
CA ASP A 22 -4.30 7.43 10.29
C ASP A 22 -3.25 8.48 10.69
N TYR A 23 -2.04 8.00 10.99
CA TYR A 23 -0.93 8.84 11.44
C TYR A 23 0.03 9.12 10.27
N GLU A 24 -0.10 10.33 9.74
CA GLU A 24 0.67 10.85 8.61
C GLU A 24 1.48 12.09 9.04
N PRO A 25 2.71 11.95 9.58
CA PRO A 25 3.54 13.08 10.04
C PRO A 25 4.15 13.89 8.89
N TRP A 26 3.34 14.25 7.89
CA TRP A 26 3.78 15.00 6.72
C TRP A 26 4.47 16.30 7.12
N ARG A 27 5.62 16.53 6.48
CA ARG A 27 6.45 17.75 6.57
C ARG A 27 7.04 18.04 7.95
N VAL A 28 6.74 17.22 8.96
CA VAL A 28 7.20 17.43 10.33
C VAL A 28 8.69 17.73 10.41
N PRO A 29 9.61 17.05 9.70
CA PRO A 29 11.04 17.37 9.78
C PRO A 29 11.43 18.78 9.32
N TYR A 30 10.56 19.51 8.62
CA TYR A 30 10.89 20.82 8.08
C TYR A 30 9.80 21.90 8.22
N MET A 31 8.77 21.66 9.04
CA MET A 31 7.85 22.71 9.48
C MET A 31 8.54 23.64 10.49
N ASP A 32 8.13 24.90 10.53
CA ASP A 32 8.74 25.91 11.40
C ASP A 32 8.56 25.55 12.88
N GLU A 33 7.44 24.94 13.23
CA GLU A 33 7.14 24.46 14.58
C GLU A 33 8.15 23.41 15.07
N SER A 34 8.73 22.64 14.16
CA SER A 34 9.71 21.60 14.48
C SER A 34 11.09 22.17 14.82
N PHE A 35 11.35 23.44 14.50
CA PHE A 35 12.60 24.14 14.81
C PHE A 35 12.53 24.99 16.08
N LYS A 36 11.46 24.87 16.87
CA LYS A 36 11.37 25.53 18.17
C LYS A 36 12.54 25.13 19.09
N PRO A 37 13.07 26.06 19.91
CA PRO A 37 14.27 25.82 20.72
C PRO A 37 14.23 24.53 21.55
N GLU A 38 13.08 24.22 22.15
CA GLU A 38 12.89 23.04 22.98
C GLU A 38 13.02 21.73 22.20
N ILE A 39 12.57 21.69 20.94
CA ILE A 39 12.67 20.50 20.08
C ILE A 39 14.12 20.33 19.61
N ARG A 40 14.78 21.43 19.22
CA ARG A 40 16.19 21.41 18.83
C ARG A 40 17.10 20.97 19.99
N ALA A 41 16.79 21.41 21.21
CA ALA A 41 17.49 20.97 22.42
C ALA A 41 17.25 19.48 22.71
N ALA A 42 16.02 18.98 22.53
CA ALA A 42 15.71 17.55 22.66
C ALA A 42 16.48 16.71 21.63
N PHE A 43 16.57 17.18 20.39
CA PHE A 43 17.40 16.56 19.37
C PHE A 43 18.88 16.58 19.71
N ALA A 44 19.42 17.72 20.15
CA ALA A 44 20.83 17.81 20.54
C ALA A 44 21.18 16.78 21.62
N LYS A 45 20.29 16.60 22.61
CA LYS A 45 20.42 15.56 23.63
C LYS A 45 20.35 14.15 23.03
N TRP A 46 19.39 13.89 22.14
CA TRP A 46 19.21 12.60 21.47
C TRP A 46 20.44 12.22 20.62
N ALA A 47 20.94 13.17 19.83
CA ALA A 47 22.10 13.04 18.95
C ALA A 47 23.45 13.18 19.69
N LYS A 48 23.43 13.51 20.99
CA LYS A 48 24.61 13.75 21.84
C LYS A 48 25.54 14.84 21.29
N LEU A 49 24.95 15.93 20.81
CA LEU A 49 25.68 17.12 20.36
C LEU A 49 26.11 17.97 21.56
N ASP A 50 27.22 18.68 21.41
CA ASP A 50 27.76 19.62 22.39
C ASP A 50 27.03 20.98 22.40
N HIS A 51 26.20 21.24 21.39
CA HIS A 51 25.41 22.45 21.26
C HIS A 51 24.01 22.16 20.70
N THR A 52 23.11 23.13 20.81
CA THR A 52 21.79 23.07 20.17
C THR A 52 21.92 23.60 18.74
N PRO A 53 21.73 22.76 17.70
CA PRO A 53 21.97 23.15 16.32
C PRO A 53 20.89 24.10 15.81
N GLU A 54 21.23 24.97 14.86
CA GLU A 54 20.28 25.87 14.21
C GLU A 54 19.52 25.19 13.06
N ALA A 55 18.37 25.75 12.65
CA ALA A 55 17.52 25.16 11.61
C ALA A 55 18.27 24.94 10.28
N ALA A 56 19.19 25.83 9.92
CA ALA A 56 20.01 25.70 8.71
C ALA A 56 20.95 24.48 8.77
N GLU A 57 21.50 24.18 9.94
CA GLU A 57 22.37 23.01 10.14
C GLU A 57 21.58 21.70 10.08
N LEU A 58 20.40 21.68 10.70
CA LEU A 58 19.45 20.58 10.65
C LEU A 58 18.98 20.27 9.22
N LYS A 59 18.72 21.29 8.39
CA LYS A 59 18.33 21.11 6.98
C LYS A 59 19.51 20.70 6.08
N GLY A 60 20.75 20.94 6.53
CA GLY A 60 21.98 20.65 5.79
C GLY A 60 22.73 19.45 6.36
N LYS A 61 23.79 19.74 7.13
CA LYS A 61 24.76 18.74 7.62
C LYS A 61 24.12 17.64 8.48
N LEU A 62 23.11 17.99 9.27
CA LEU A 62 22.46 17.07 10.21
C LEU A 62 21.14 16.48 9.68
N LYS A 63 20.82 16.65 8.38
CA LYS A 63 19.52 16.25 7.79
C LYS A 63 19.15 14.81 8.08
N ARG A 64 20.08 13.86 7.93
CA ARG A 64 19.82 12.44 8.18
C ARG A 64 19.55 12.16 9.66
N GLN A 65 20.41 12.64 10.57
CA GLN A 65 20.21 12.47 12.01
C GLN A 65 18.90 13.12 12.50
N TRP A 66 18.56 14.29 11.96
CA TRP A 66 17.28 14.95 12.24
C TRP A 66 16.10 14.12 11.75
N THR A 67 16.22 13.49 10.57
CA THR A 67 15.22 12.53 10.06
C THR A 67 15.07 11.35 11.01
N ASP A 68 16.19 10.77 11.46
CA ASP A 68 16.20 9.62 12.37
C ASP A 68 15.56 9.94 13.72
N PHE A 69 15.80 11.15 14.25
CA PHE A 69 15.12 11.65 15.45
C PHE A 69 13.60 11.69 15.28
N TRP A 70 13.11 12.16 14.13
CA TRP A 70 11.66 12.16 13.86
C TRP A 70 11.10 10.77 13.58
N LEU A 71 11.88 9.85 13.00
CA LEU A 71 11.50 8.45 12.87
C LEU A 71 11.33 7.80 14.25
N ASP A 72 12.22 8.06 15.21
CA ASP A 72 12.12 7.59 16.59
C ASP A 72 10.90 8.18 17.33
N ALA A 73 10.64 9.48 17.12
CA ALA A 73 9.43 10.12 17.63
C ALA A 73 8.15 9.49 17.04
N GLY A 74 8.13 9.22 15.73
CA GLY A 74 7.03 8.53 15.06
C GLY A 74 6.82 7.11 15.59
N MET A 75 7.89 6.37 15.86
CA MET A 75 7.84 5.05 16.50
C MET A 75 7.22 5.11 17.90
N SER A 76 7.57 6.14 18.67
CA SER A 76 6.98 6.38 19.99
C SER A 76 5.48 6.69 19.90
N ALA A 77 5.05 7.43 18.88
CA ALA A 77 3.63 7.68 18.62
C ALA A 77 2.88 6.39 18.30
N TYR A 78 3.41 5.52 17.43
CA TYR A 78 2.82 4.19 17.17
C TYR A 78 2.73 3.35 18.43
N ALA A 79 3.77 3.33 19.26
CA ALA A 79 3.77 2.56 20.50
C ALA A 79 2.68 3.04 21.46
N ALA A 80 2.49 4.37 21.57
CA ALA A 80 1.42 4.95 22.37
C ALA A 80 0.03 4.61 21.82
N MET A 81 -0.20 4.69 20.51
CA MET A 81 -1.46 4.30 19.86
C MET A 81 -1.78 2.81 20.04
N ALA A 82 -0.81 1.95 19.76
CA ALA A 82 -0.96 0.51 19.93
C ALA A 82 -1.26 0.13 21.39
N LYS A 83 -0.52 0.71 22.35
CA LYS A 83 -0.74 0.47 23.78
C LYS A 83 -2.13 0.92 24.22
N ALA A 84 -2.58 2.10 23.80
CA ALA A 84 -3.89 2.62 24.15
C ALA A 84 -5.01 1.70 23.64
N VAL A 85 -4.95 1.30 22.37
CA VAL A 85 -5.95 0.37 21.81
C VAL A 85 -5.91 -0.96 22.52
N ARG A 86 -4.73 -1.57 22.75
CA ARG A 86 -4.62 -2.85 23.46
C ARG A 86 -5.09 -2.78 24.91
N THR A 87 -5.01 -1.62 25.55
CA THR A 87 -5.50 -1.42 26.92
C THR A 87 -7.03 -1.42 26.97
N HIS A 88 -7.68 -0.75 26.01
CA HIS A 88 -9.14 -0.62 25.97
C HIS A 88 -9.85 -1.74 25.20
N HIS A 89 -9.15 -2.37 24.26
CA HIS A 89 -9.61 -3.44 23.38
C HIS A 89 -8.58 -4.59 23.41
N PRO A 90 -8.55 -5.36 24.51
CA PRO A 90 -7.51 -6.38 24.73
C PRO A 90 -7.71 -7.65 23.90
N ASP A 91 -8.81 -7.78 23.15
CA ASP A 91 -9.01 -8.92 22.25
C ASP A 91 -7.89 -8.95 21.20
N PRO A 92 -7.08 -10.01 21.12
CA PRO A 92 -6.04 -10.14 20.10
C PRO A 92 -6.58 -10.13 18.68
N LYS A 93 -7.89 -10.36 18.48
CA LYS A 93 -8.56 -10.28 17.17
C LYS A 93 -8.87 -8.86 16.72
N THR A 94 -8.84 -7.86 17.61
CA THR A 94 -8.95 -6.45 17.20
C THR A 94 -7.70 -6.08 16.41
N LEU A 95 -7.84 -5.85 15.10
CA LEU A 95 -6.69 -5.56 14.26
C LEU A 95 -6.18 -4.13 14.48
N LEU A 96 -4.87 -3.96 14.62
CA LEU A 96 -4.21 -2.66 14.55
C LEU A 96 -3.72 -2.46 13.12
N ILE A 97 -4.20 -1.42 12.47
CA ILE A 97 -3.96 -1.19 11.04
C ILE A 97 -3.23 0.14 10.90
N ALA A 98 -2.02 0.15 10.36
CA ALA A 98 -1.27 1.38 10.15
C ALA A 98 -1.38 1.84 8.70
N TYR A 99 -1.93 3.04 8.47
CA TYR A 99 -1.97 3.64 7.13
C TYR A 99 -0.58 4.10 6.68
N THR A 100 0.04 3.43 5.71
CA THR A 100 1.44 3.63 5.30
C THR A 100 1.61 3.80 3.79
N TYR A 101 2.83 4.08 3.34
CA TYR A 101 3.16 4.31 1.93
C TYR A 101 4.16 3.31 1.39
N PHE A 102 4.33 3.32 0.07
CA PHE A 102 5.42 2.62 -0.58
C PHE A 102 6.71 3.41 -0.48
N TYR A 103 7.73 2.77 0.11
CA TYR A 103 9.09 3.31 0.18
C TYR A 103 9.99 2.65 -0.85
N ASP A 104 10.98 3.39 -1.33
CA ASP A 104 11.99 2.92 -2.27
C ASP A 104 13.08 2.11 -1.54
N TYR A 105 12.71 0.94 -1.00
CA TYR A 105 13.60 0.10 -0.19
C TYR A 105 14.91 -0.36 -0.90
N GLY A 106 14.97 -0.26 -2.23
CA GLY A 106 16.17 -0.55 -3.02
C GLY A 106 17.08 0.65 -3.27
N ASP A 107 16.71 1.84 -2.80
CA ASP A 107 17.45 3.09 -2.99
C ASP A 107 17.42 3.90 -1.69
N GLU A 108 18.50 3.80 -0.91
CA GLU A 108 18.60 4.39 0.42
C GLU A 108 18.42 5.91 0.40
N GLU A 109 18.94 6.60 -0.62
CA GLU A 109 18.84 8.05 -0.73
C GLU A 109 17.39 8.47 -1.01
N LYS A 110 16.71 7.82 -1.95
CA LYS A 110 15.29 8.07 -2.20
C LYS A 110 14.45 7.77 -0.96
N MET A 111 14.70 6.66 -0.29
CA MET A 111 14.01 6.29 0.95
C MET A 111 14.18 7.37 2.03
N TYR A 112 15.40 7.87 2.27
CA TYR A 112 15.62 8.96 3.24
C TYR A 112 14.99 10.28 2.82
N ASN A 113 14.92 10.58 1.52
CA ASN A 113 14.16 11.75 1.04
C ASN A 113 12.65 11.61 1.29
N GLN A 114 12.12 10.38 1.22
CA GLN A 114 10.73 10.10 1.63
C GLN A 114 10.55 10.25 3.15
N TYR A 115 11.47 9.73 3.96
CA TYR A 115 11.42 9.92 5.43
C TYR A 115 11.53 11.38 5.85
N TRP A 116 12.33 12.18 5.14
CA TRP A 116 12.37 13.63 5.35
C TRP A 116 11.00 14.28 5.12
N SER A 117 10.21 13.75 4.18
CA SER A 117 8.88 14.24 3.84
C SER A 117 7.79 13.73 4.78
N CYS A 118 7.89 12.48 5.20
CA CYS A 118 6.99 11.84 6.15
C CYS A 118 7.80 10.81 6.95
N PRO A 119 8.25 11.17 8.18
CA PRO A 119 9.13 10.34 9.00
C PRO A 119 8.34 9.18 9.58
N LYS A 120 8.19 8.15 8.75
CA LYS A 120 7.52 6.90 9.09
C LYS A 120 8.29 5.74 8.47
N ASP A 121 8.80 4.83 9.30
CA ASP A 121 9.43 3.60 8.84
C ASP A 121 8.55 2.38 9.15
N PRO A 122 7.83 1.83 8.15
CA PRO A 122 7.00 0.65 8.36
C PRO A 122 7.82 -0.60 8.72
N LYS A 123 9.12 -0.70 8.35
CA LYS A 123 9.95 -1.87 8.73
C LYS A 123 10.18 -1.94 10.23
N LEU A 124 10.32 -0.78 10.88
CA LEU A 124 10.47 -0.70 12.34
C LEU A 124 9.11 -0.72 13.03
N ALA A 125 8.09 -0.12 12.42
CA ALA A 125 6.78 0.07 13.02
C ALA A 125 5.91 -1.19 13.00
N GLU A 126 6.13 -2.13 12.07
CA GLU A 126 5.28 -3.32 11.92
C GLU A 126 5.30 -4.30 13.10
N ARG A 127 6.20 -4.10 14.07
CA ARG A 127 6.16 -4.80 15.36
C ARG A 127 5.04 -4.30 16.31
N LEU A 128 4.43 -3.16 16.00
CA LEU A 128 3.45 -2.46 16.83
C LEU A 128 2.02 -2.58 16.30
N TYR A 129 1.83 -3.16 15.10
CA TYR A 129 0.53 -3.30 14.47
C TYR A 129 0.45 -4.60 13.66
N ASP A 130 -0.76 -4.93 13.20
CA ASP A 130 -1.06 -6.21 12.57
C ASP A 130 -1.07 -6.11 11.04
N VAL A 131 -1.40 -4.94 10.48
CA VAL A 131 -1.59 -4.74 9.04
C VAL A 131 -0.99 -3.42 8.55
N ASN A 132 -0.35 -3.45 7.38
CA ASN A 132 0.04 -2.27 6.61
C ASN A 132 -1.09 -1.88 5.64
N LEU A 133 -1.82 -0.79 5.88
CA LEU A 133 -2.78 -0.25 4.91
C LEU A 133 -2.05 0.69 3.95
N MET A 134 -1.75 0.20 2.74
CA MET A 134 -0.95 0.89 1.75
C MET A 134 -1.77 1.95 1.00
N GLY A 135 -1.38 3.21 1.11
CA GLY A 135 -1.91 4.33 0.33
C GLY A 135 -1.59 4.16 -1.15
N CYS A 136 -2.55 3.67 -1.93
CA CYS A 136 -2.40 3.42 -3.35
C CYS A 136 -2.88 4.60 -4.20
N TYR A 137 -3.03 5.80 -3.65
CA TYR A 137 -3.70 6.92 -4.32
C TYR A 137 -3.03 7.35 -5.63
N THR A 138 -1.70 7.28 -5.69
CA THR A 138 -0.90 7.72 -6.86
C THR A 138 -0.13 6.57 -7.51
N LYS A 139 -0.42 5.32 -7.10
CA LYS A 139 0.24 4.11 -7.60
C LYS A 139 -0.77 3.27 -8.34
N HIS A 140 -0.57 3.15 -9.64
CA HIS A 140 -1.50 2.49 -10.54
C HIS A 140 -0.76 1.56 -11.48
N ASP A 141 -1.51 0.70 -12.15
CA ASP A 141 -1.06 -0.08 -13.30
C ASP A 141 0.26 -0.84 -12.98
N ARG A 142 1.27 -0.73 -13.85
CA ARG A 142 2.56 -1.39 -13.67
C ARG A 142 3.32 -0.91 -12.43
N GLU A 143 3.24 0.38 -12.11
CA GLU A 143 3.95 0.94 -10.95
C GLU A 143 3.43 0.31 -9.65
N LEU A 144 2.13 0.09 -9.51
CA LEU A 144 1.57 -0.59 -8.34
C LEU A 144 2.14 -2.00 -8.19
N TYR A 145 2.19 -2.77 -9.29
CA TYR A 145 2.77 -4.11 -9.27
C TYR A 145 4.21 -4.11 -8.76
N ASP A 146 5.05 -3.24 -9.31
CA ASP A 146 6.46 -3.17 -8.95
C ASP A 146 6.64 -2.72 -7.49
N LYS A 147 5.85 -1.74 -7.02
CA LYS A 147 5.91 -1.22 -5.65
C LYS A 147 5.42 -2.23 -4.61
N VAL A 148 4.33 -2.96 -4.86
CA VAL A 148 3.85 -4.01 -3.95
C VAL A 148 4.84 -5.19 -3.92
N THR A 149 5.35 -5.60 -5.08
CA THR A 149 6.36 -6.66 -5.16
C THR A 149 7.64 -6.30 -4.40
N LEU A 150 8.09 -5.04 -4.50
CA LEU A 150 9.21 -4.55 -3.70
C LEU A 150 8.87 -4.55 -2.21
N ALA A 151 7.72 -4.00 -1.81
CA ALA A 151 7.32 -3.93 -0.41
C ALA A 151 7.24 -5.31 0.26
N ARG A 152 6.74 -6.33 -0.44
CA ARG A 152 6.68 -7.73 0.05
C ARG A 152 8.05 -8.34 0.38
N LYS A 153 9.13 -7.83 -0.20
CA LYS A 153 10.50 -8.28 0.12
C LYS A 153 11.02 -7.70 1.43
N HIS A 154 10.39 -6.64 1.95
CA HIS A 154 10.90 -5.86 3.07
C HIS A 154 9.94 -5.75 4.25
N LEU A 155 8.64 -5.99 4.03
CA LEU A 155 7.60 -5.98 5.07
C LEU A 155 7.09 -7.40 5.29
N THR A 156 6.84 -7.74 6.55
CA THR A 156 6.43 -9.09 6.96
C THR A 156 4.94 -9.19 7.30
N LYS A 157 4.31 -8.07 7.68
CA LYS A 157 2.87 -8.05 7.97
C LYS A 157 2.02 -8.01 6.71
N PRO A 158 0.77 -8.53 6.76
CA PRO A 158 -0.20 -8.38 5.69
C PRO A 158 -0.33 -6.94 5.20
N MET A 159 -0.54 -6.79 3.90
CA MET A 159 -0.79 -5.51 3.28
C MET A 159 -2.22 -5.44 2.77
N TRP A 160 -2.91 -4.36 3.10
CA TRP A 160 -4.18 -3.99 2.48
C TRP A 160 -3.96 -2.76 1.61
N ALA A 161 -4.89 -2.47 0.70
CA ALA A 161 -4.81 -1.30 -0.17
C ALA A 161 -5.92 -0.31 0.18
N ILE A 162 -5.66 0.98 -0.05
CA ILE A 162 -6.71 1.98 -0.16
C ILE A 162 -6.46 2.85 -1.38
N SER A 163 -7.46 2.98 -2.24
CA SER A 163 -7.39 3.79 -3.48
C SER A 163 -8.21 5.05 -3.36
N SER A 164 -7.75 6.12 -4.02
CA SER A 164 -8.55 7.33 -4.16
C SER A 164 -9.49 7.16 -5.35
N VAL A 165 -10.77 7.46 -5.13
CA VAL A 165 -11.76 7.67 -6.21
C VAL A 165 -12.22 9.13 -6.27
N SER A 166 -11.61 9.99 -5.45
CA SER A 166 -11.86 11.43 -5.46
C SER A 166 -11.57 11.99 -6.85
N ARG A 167 -12.48 12.84 -7.30
CA ARG A 167 -12.38 13.62 -8.53
C ARG A 167 -11.66 14.93 -8.23
N VAL A 168 -10.92 15.41 -9.22
CA VAL A 168 -10.39 16.77 -9.20
C VAL A 168 -11.49 17.71 -9.67
N ASN A 169 -12.22 18.33 -8.74
CA ASN A 169 -13.30 19.26 -9.04
C ASN A 169 -13.40 20.36 -7.96
N PRO A 170 -14.20 21.43 -8.16
CA PRO A 170 -14.33 22.53 -7.19
C PRO A 170 -14.86 22.13 -5.81
N ILE A 171 -15.50 20.96 -5.66
CA ILE A 171 -16.06 20.46 -4.40
C ILE A 171 -15.02 19.64 -3.62
N GLN A 172 -14.17 18.90 -4.33
CA GLN A 172 -13.20 17.96 -3.77
C GLN A 172 -11.76 18.48 -3.74
N GLU A 173 -11.53 19.66 -4.31
CA GLU A 173 -10.23 20.30 -4.41
C GLU A 173 -9.18 19.40 -5.13
N ARG A 174 -7.88 19.70 -4.99
CA ARG A 174 -6.79 19.04 -5.72
C ARG A 174 -5.90 18.19 -4.81
N TYR A 175 -6.46 17.18 -4.13
CA TYR A 175 -5.63 16.26 -3.34
C TYR A 175 -4.86 15.26 -4.22
N THR A 176 -5.44 14.84 -5.35
CA THR A 176 -4.82 13.95 -6.33
C THR A 176 -4.75 14.59 -7.72
N LYS A 177 -3.94 14.06 -8.64
CA LYS A 177 -3.88 14.55 -10.03
C LYS A 177 -5.07 14.00 -10.82
N PRO A 178 -5.49 14.61 -11.94
CA PRO A 178 -6.59 14.09 -12.75
C PRO A 178 -6.44 12.61 -13.17
N TYR A 179 -5.22 12.16 -13.44
CA TYR A 179 -4.94 10.75 -13.78
C TYR A 179 -5.11 9.77 -12.61
N ASP A 180 -5.03 10.27 -11.37
CA ASP A 180 -5.24 9.48 -10.15
C ASP A 180 -6.73 9.27 -9.85
N SER A 181 -7.62 10.05 -10.47
CA SER A 181 -9.07 9.87 -10.39
C SER A 181 -9.51 8.66 -11.23
N LEU A 182 -9.44 7.48 -10.63
CA LEU A 182 -9.75 6.21 -11.29
C LEU A 182 -11.15 6.19 -11.92
N SER A 183 -11.25 5.74 -13.16
CA SER A 183 -12.52 5.31 -13.73
C SER A 183 -13.00 4.04 -13.04
N PRO A 184 -14.31 3.70 -13.11
CA PRO A 184 -14.81 2.43 -12.58
C PRO A 184 -14.02 1.22 -13.08
N GLN A 185 -13.72 1.16 -14.37
CA GLN A 185 -12.93 0.08 -14.97
C GLN A 185 -11.52 -0.02 -14.38
N ARG A 186 -10.82 1.12 -14.21
CA ARG A 186 -9.47 1.12 -13.61
C ARG A 186 -9.50 0.76 -12.13
N LEU A 187 -10.54 1.16 -11.40
CA LEU A 187 -10.74 0.75 -10.01
C LEU A 187 -10.94 -0.76 -9.92
N GLU A 188 -11.82 -1.33 -10.76
CA GLU A 188 -12.06 -2.79 -10.82
C GLU A 188 -10.75 -3.55 -11.05
N GLN A 189 -10.02 -3.19 -12.13
CA GLN A 189 -8.75 -3.80 -12.47
C GLN A 189 -7.73 -3.71 -11.33
N LYS A 190 -7.67 -2.56 -10.64
CA LYS A 190 -6.74 -2.33 -9.54
C LYS A 190 -7.08 -3.15 -8.29
N ILE A 191 -8.37 -3.31 -7.96
CA ILE A 191 -8.80 -4.16 -6.84
C ILE A 191 -8.38 -5.61 -7.09
N VAL A 192 -8.62 -6.12 -8.30
CA VAL A 192 -8.20 -7.48 -8.69
C VAL A 192 -6.67 -7.60 -8.71
N GLN A 193 -5.95 -6.57 -9.17
CA GLN A 193 -4.49 -6.54 -9.12
C GLN A 193 -3.97 -6.62 -7.68
N CYS A 194 -4.57 -5.87 -6.75
CA CYS A 194 -4.24 -5.93 -5.32
C CYS A 194 -4.47 -7.35 -4.76
N ALA A 195 -5.61 -7.97 -5.04
CA ALA A 195 -5.90 -9.34 -4.59
C ALA A 195 -4.93 -10.37 -5.20
N ALA A 196 -4.60 -10.25 -6.49
CA ALA A 196 -3.59 -11.07 -7.14
C ALA A 196 -2.17 -10.85 -6.60
N LEU A 197 -1.92 -9.69 -6.00
CA LEU A 197 -0.73 -9.39 -5.21
C LEU A 197 -0.95 -9.68 -3.72
N GLY A 198 -1.91 -10.57 -3.39
CA GLY A 198 -2.31 -11.03 -2.06
C GLY A 198 -2.56 -9.93 -1.03
N MET A 199 -3.17 -8.82 -1.45
CA MET A 199 -3.74 -7.84 -0.56
C MET A 199 -5.22 -8.17 -0.34
N GLU A 200 -5.53 -8.73 0.82
CA GLU A 200 -6.86 -9.30 1.12
C GLU A 200 -7.99 -8.28 1.19
N ARG A 201 -7.66 -7.02 1.52
CA ARG A 201 -8.66 -5.96 1.63
C ARG A 201 -8.29 -4.75 0.80
N HIS A 202 -9.33 -4.12 0.26
CA HIS A 202 -9.23 -2.89 -0.51
C HIS A 202 -10.27 -1.89 -0.01
N GLY A 203 -9.81 -0.75 0.49
CA GLY A 203 -10.64 0.40 0.82
C GLY A 203 -10.68 1.40 -0.32
N VAL A 204 -11.66 2.30 -0.28
CA VAL A 204 -11.71 3.47 -1.17
C VAL A 204 -11.85 4.74 -0.35
N TRP A 205 -11.06 5.75 -0.70
CA TRP A 205 -11.22 7.10 -0.18
C TRP A 205 -11.94 7.96 -1.23
N PRO A 206 -13.17 8.42 -0.94
CA PRO A 206 -13.99 9.16 -1.91
C PRO A 206 -13.70 10.66 -1.95
N GLY A 207 -12.78 11.16 -1.12
CA GLY A 207 -12.62 12.60 -0.90
C GLY A 207 -13.73 13.16 -0.03
N THR A 208 -14.02 14.46 -0.20
CA THR A 208 -15.10 15.17 0.48
C THR A 208 -16.47 14.99 -0.20
N GLY A 209 -16.61 14.03 -1.12
CA GLY A 209 -17.80 13.90 -1.95
C GLY A 209 -18.28 12.46 -2.14
N TRP A 210 -19.12 12.29 -3.15
CA TRP A 210 -19.92 11.07 -3.35
C TRP A 210 -19.18 10.06 -4.22
N ILE A 211 -19.46 8.78 -3.97
CA ILE A 211 -19.06 7.68 -4.86
C ILE A 211 -20.14 7.53 -5.93
N ASP A 212 -19.75 7.56 -7.20
CA ASP A 212 -20.64 7.24 -8.31
C ASP A 212 -21.08 5.76 -8.23
N GLY A 213 -22.35 5.47 -8.48
CA GLY A 213 -22.89 4.11 -8.49
C GLY A 213 -22.13 3.16 -9.44
N MET A 214 -21.50 3.68 -10.50
CA MET A 214 -20.64 2.88 -11.37
C MET A 214 -19.38 2.38 -10.66
N HIS A 215 -18.80 3.14 -9.73
CA HIS A 215 -17.69 2.65 -8.89
C HIS A 215 -18.15 1.57 -7.92
N LEU A 216 -19.37 1.66 -7.38
CA LEU A 216 -19.94 0.59 -6.55
C LEU A 216 -20.11 -0.71 -7.37
N ALA A 217 -20.61 -0.59 -8.61
CA ALA A 217 -20.74 -1.73 -9.52
C ALA A 217 -19.39 -2.37 -9.85
N ALA A 218 -18.37 -1.55 -10.15
CA ALA A 218 -16.99 -1.99 -10.38
C ALA A 218 -16.39 -2.73 -9.17
N MET A 219 -16.59 -2.23 -7.95
CA MET A 219 -16.17 -2.93 -6.73
C MET A 219 -16.89 -4.28 -6.58
N GLY A 220 -18.18 -4.34 -6.90
CA GLY A 220 -18.96 -5.58 -6.91
C GLY A 220 -18.46 -6.61 -7.94
N ASN A 221 -18.11 -6.15 -9.15
CA ASN A 221 -17.51 -7.01 -10.18
C ASN A 221 -16.17 -7.59 -9.73
N ALA A 222 -15.26 -6.73 -9.24
CA ALA A 222 -13.97 -7.16 -8.72
C ALA A 222 -14.14 -8.16 -7.58
N SER A 223 -15.06 -7.90 -6.65
CA SER A 223 -15.33 -8.80 -5.51
C SER A 223 -15.84 -10.16 -5.97
N ARG A 224 -16.76 -10.22 -6.94
CA ARG A 224 -17.24 -11.49 -7.51
C ARG A 224 -16.13 -12.26 -8.21
N PHE A 225 -15.29 -11.56 -8.97
CA PHE A 225 -14.15 -12.18 -9.62
C PHE A 225 -13.16 -12.74 -8.59
N ILE A 226 -12.83 -11.98 -7.54
CA ILE A 226 -11.93 -12.42 -6.48
C ILE A 226 -12.53 -13.62 -5.74
N TRP A 227 -13.81 -13.57 -5.36
CA TRP A 227 -14.53 -14.67 -4.72
C TRP A 227 -14.38 -15.97 -5.48
N ALA A 228 -14.55 -15.94 -6.81
CA ALA A 228 -14.43 -17.13 -7.65
C ALA A 228 -13.01 -17.73 -7.68
N HIS A 229 -12.00 -16.99 -7.21
CA HIS A 229 -10.58 -17.36 -7.27
C HIS A 229 -9.84 -17.22 -5.92
N GLU A 230 -10.53 -17.12 -4.79
CA GLU A 230 -9.92 -16.90 -3.47
C GLU A 230 -8.92 -17.99 -3.09
N ALA A 231 -9.23 -19.25 -3.42
CA ALA A 231 -8.36 -20.39 -3.16
C ALA A 231 -6.99 -20.28 -3.85
N PHE A 232 -6.85 -19.43 -4.87
CA PHE A 232 -5.59 -19.12 -5.52
C PHE A 232 -4.93 -17.87 -4.95
N TYR A 233 -5.69 -16.78 -4.74
CA TYR A 233 -5.12 -15.51 -4.29
C TYR A 233 -4.73 -15.46 -2.82
N PHE A 234 -5.46 -16.16 -1.96
CA PHE A 234 -5.29 -16.07 -0.51
C PHE A 234 -4.78 -17.38 0.11
N ASP A 235 -5.24 -18.54 -0.40
CA ASP A 235 -4.77 -19.85 0.08
C ASP A 235 -3.68 -20.47 -0.81
N GLY A 236 -3.53 -19.97 -2.04
CA GLY A 236 -2.61 -20.50 -3.04
C GLY A 236 -1.16 -20.04 -2.83
N LYS A 237 -0.22 -20.78 -3.43
CA LYS A 237 1.20 -20.44 -3.42
C LYS A 237 1.58 -19.67 -4.67
N ARG A 238 2.41 -18.63 -4.55
CA ARG A 238 2.97 -17.93 -5.72
C ARG A 238 3.80 -18.89 -6.57
N ALA A 239 3.56 -18.87 -7.87
CA ALA A 239 4.15 -19.77 -8.86
C ALA A 239 4.65 -19.02 -10.10
N ASP A 240 4.98 -17.73 -9.95
CA ASP A 240 5.42 -16.87 -11.06
C ASP A 240 6.66 -17.40 -11.78
N ASP A 241 7.51 -18.15 -11.07
CA ASP A 241 8.73 -18.77 -11.56
C ASP A 241 8.50 -20.08 -12.32
N GLN A 242 7.31 -20.66 -12.25
CA GLN A 242 6.92 -21.88 -12.99
C GLN A 242 6.47 -21.56 -14.42
N LEU A 243 6.32 -20.28 -14.76
CA LEU A 243 5.70 -19.83 -16.01
C LEU A 243 6.52 -18.74 -16.68
N THR A 244 6.22 -18.52 -17.96
CA THR A 244 6.66 -17.35 -18.70
C THR A 244 5.46 -16.77 -19.42
N VAL A 245 5.13 -15.52 -19.10
CA VAL A 245 4.08 -14.76 -19.76
C VAL A 245 4.75 -13.68 -20.58
N THR A 246 4.41 -13.60 -21.87
CA THR A 246 4.95 -12.57 -22.77
C THR A 246 3.85 -12.05 -23.68
N PRO A 247 3.76 -10.73 -23.90
CA PRO A 247 2.84 -10.22 -24.90
C PRO A 247 3.33 -10.59 -26.31
N LYS A 248 2.40 -10.85 -27.24
CA LYS A 248 2.74 -11.15 -28.65
C LYS A 248 3.47 -9.98 -29.33
N ALA A 249 3.10 -8.76 -28.98
CA ALA A 249 3.80 -7.53 -29.38
C ALA A 249 4.40 -6.88 -28.14
N ALA A 250 5.65 -6.41 -28.19
CA ALA A 250 6.31 -5.85 -27.02
C ALA A 250 5.69 -4.52 -26.56
N PHE A 251 5.37 -4.43 -25.26
CA PHE A 251 5.00 -3.20 -24.55
C PHE A 251 5.28 -3.38 -23.04
N LYS A 252 5.19 -2.30 -22.25
CA LYS A 252 5.61 -2.31 -20.83
C LYS A 252 4.45 -2.22 -19.86
N GLU A 253 3.31 -1.75 -20.32
CA GLU A 253 2.11 -1.43 -19.55
C GLU A 253 1.25 -2.69 -19.31
N TRP A 254 1.87 -3.73 -18.74
CA TRP A 254 1.21 -4.96 -18.33
C TRP A 254 1.95 -5.62 -17.16
N CYS A 255 1.26 -6.52 -16.47
CA CYS A 255 1.90 -7.46 -15.55
C CYS A 255 1.12 -8.77 -15.52
N SER A 256 1.68 -9.78 -14.86
CA SER A 256 0.98 -11.02 -14.57
C SER A 256 1.36 -11.52 -13.18
N THR A 257 0.50 -12.35 -12.60
CA THR A 257 0.79 -13.12 -11.39
C THR A 257 0.38 -14.56 -11.61
N ALA A 258 1.12 -15.52 -11.04
CA ALA A 258 0.71 -16.92 -11.05
C ALA A 258 0.57 -17.48 -9.64
N HIS A 259 -0.47 -18.30 -9.44
CA HIS A 259 -0.77 -18.94 -8.17
C HIS A 259 -1.12 -20.42 -8.38
N GLU A 260 -0.59 -21.28 -7.53
CA GLU A 260 -0.86 -22.72 -7.51
C GLU A 260 -1.82 -23.05 -6.36
N SER A 261 -2.90 -23.79 -6.67
CA SER A 261 -3.84 -24.30 -5.68
C SER A 261 -4.54 -25.55 -6.20
N GLY A 262 -4.65 -26.58 -5.35
CA GLY A 262 -5.33 -27.84 -5.70
C GLY A 262 -4.81 -28.52 -6.96
N GLY A 263 -3.48 -28.51 -7.18
CA GLY A 263 -2.85 -29.14 -8.36
C GLY A 263 -3.04 -28.39 -9.68
N ARG A 264 -3.58 -27.17 -9.66
CA ARG A 264 -3.75 -26.30 -10.84
C ARG A 264 -2.97 -25.02 -10.66
N ILE A 265 -2.60 -24.38 -11.78
CA ILE A 265 -1.97 -23.05 -11.77
C ILE A 265 -2.90 -22.06 -12.44
N MET A 266 -3.22 -20.97 -11.75
CA MET A 266 -3.94 -19.84 -12.31
C MET A 266 -2.97 -18.71 -12.64
N VAL A 267 -3.05 -18.19 -13.85
CA VAL A 267 -2.31 -17.01 -14.31
C VAL A 267 -3.27 -15.86 -14.50
N THR A 268 -3.10 -14.79 -13.74
CA THR A 268 -3.86 -13.54 -13.93
C THR A 268 -3.00 -12.57 -14.72
N VAL A 269 -3.47 -12.16 -15.90
CA VAL A 269 -2.78 -11.23 -16.80
C VAL A 269 -3.51 -9.90 -16.83
N PHE A 270 -2.79 -8.80 -16.64
CA PHE A 270 -3.34 -7.46 -16.61
C PHE A 270 -2.85 -6.64 -17.81
N ASN A 271 -3.77 -6.04 -18.54
CA ASN A 271 -3.48 -5.11 -19.63
C ASN A 271 -3.84 -3.68 -19.23
N PHE A 272 -2.83 -2.83 -19.06
CA PHE A 272 -3.03 -1.43 -18.67
C PHE A 272 -3.11 -0.49 -19.87
N THR A 273 -3.19 -0.99 -21.10
CA THR A 273 -3.30 -0.16 -22.31
C THR A 273 -4.75 0.05 -22.73
N ASP A 274 -4.97 1.03 -23.61
CA ASP A 274 -6.27 1.33 -24.21
C ASP A 274 -6.55 0.48 -25.47
N GLN A 275 -5.75 -0.57 -25.71
CA GLN A 275 -5.89 -1.50 -26.82
C GLN A 275 -5.99 -2.93 -26.29
N SER A 276 -6.69 -3.81 -27.02
CA SER A 276 -6.64 -5.25 -26.71
C SER A 276 -5.22 -5.76 -26.92
N ARG A 277 -4.76 -6.65 -26.04
CA ARG A 277 -3.42 -7.24 -26.11
C ARG A 277 -3.51 -8.76 -26.03
N GLU A 278 -2.71 -9.43 -26.83
CA GLU A 278 -2.57 -10.88 -26.78
C GLU A 278 -1.30 -11.27 -26.05
N PHE A 279 -1.40 -12.30 -25.23
CA PHE A 279 -0.30 -12.84 -24.44
C PHE A 279 -0.15 -14.32 -24.71
N ILE A 280 1.10 -14.76 -24.62
CA ILE A 280 1.52 -16.16 -24.70
C ILE A 280 1.93 -16.56 -23.29
N ILE A 281 1.37 -17.65 -22.80
CA ILE A 281 1.65 -18.24 -21.49
C ILE A 281 2.28 -19.60 -21.73
N ARG A 282 3.48 -19.81 -21.18
CA ARG A 282 4.24 -21.07 -21.30
C ARG A 282 4.60 -21.58 -19.92
N ALA A 283 4.21 -22.81 -19.61
CA ALA A 283 4.71 -23.51 -18.43
C ALA A 283 6.17 -23.90 -18.64
N ARG A 284 7.03 -23.71 -17.63
CA ARG A 284 8.43 -24.14 -17.71
C ARG A 284 8.48 -25.66 -17.64
N GLY A 285 9.09 -26.27 -18.66
CA GLY A 285 9.27 -27.73 -18.73
C GLY A 285 8.14 -28.49 -19.42
N ALA A 286 6.98 -27.87 -19.66
CA ALA A 286 5.93 -28.41 -20.50
C ALA A 286 5.92 -27.68 -21.86
N GLY A 287 5.68 -28.41 -22.95
CA GLY A 287 5.52 -27.82 -24.28
C GLY A 287 4.21 -27.04 -24.46
N GLU A 288 3.35 -27.03 -23.45
CA GLU A 288 2.03 -26.42 -23.52
C GLU A 288 2.15 -24.89 -23.56
N THR A 289 1.56 -24.32 -24.61
CA THR A 289 1.49 -22.89 -24.84
C THR A 289 0.02 -22.51 -24.94
N GLN A 290 -0.43 -21.67 -24.02
CA GLN A 290 -1.76 -21.06 -24.11
C GLN A 290 -1.65 -19.61 -24.56
N THR A 291 -2.68 -19.13 -25.23
CA THR A 291 -2.79 -17.71 -25.61
C THR A 291 -4.04 -17.11 -25.04
N CYS A 292 -3.95 -15.92 -24.44
CA CYS A 292 -5.10 -15.18 -23.97
C CYS A 292 -5.11 -13.78 -24.57
N LYS A 293 -6.31 -13.31 -24.92
CA LYS A 293 -6.54 -11.93 -25.37
C LYS A 293 -7.19 -11.16 -24.23
N VAL A 294 -6.52 -10.12 -23.76
CA VAL A 294 -7.01 -9.26 -22.68
C VAL A 294 -7.51 -7.96 -23.28
N ALA A 295 -8.75 -7.59 -22.97
CA ALA A 295 -9.37 -6.34 -23.42
C ALA A 295 -8.59 -5.10 -22.91
N PRO A 296 -8.83 -3.90 -23.48
CA PRO A 296 -8.27 -2.66 -22.97
C PRO A 296 -8.60 -2.46 -21.50
N ARG A 297 -7.62 -2.03 -20.68
CA ARG A 297 -7.83 -1.74 -19.24
C ARG A 297 -8.53 -2.88 -18.49
N ALA A 298 -8.21 -4.13 -18.82
CA ALA A 298 -8.86 -5.32 -18.30
C ALA A 298 -7.85 -6.36 -17.79
N TYR A 299 -8.36 -7.47 -17.30
CA TYR A 299 -7.58 -8.59 -16.81
C TYR A 299 -8.26 -9.89 -17.23
N GLU A 300 -7.48 -10.96 -17.32
CA GLU A 300 -7.97 -12.32 -17.59
C GLU A 300 -7.29 -13.31 -16.65
N ALA A 301 -8.03 -14.31 -16.17
CA ALA A 301 -7.49 -15.45 -15.46
C ALA A 301 -7.49 -16.67 -16.38
N VAL A 302 -6.33 -17.31 -16.50
CA VAL A 302 -6.12 -18.50 -17.32
C VAL A 302 -5.76 -19.65 -16.40
N MET A 303 -6.50 -20.75 -16.50
CA MET A 303 -6.27 -21.97 -15.74
C MET A 303 -5.42 -22.94 -16.55
N LEU A 304 -4.33 -23.41 -15.93
CA LEU A 304 -3.45 -24.42 -16.48
C LEU A 304 -3.54 -25.68 -15.60
N GLU A 305 -3.66 -26.82 -16.26
CA GLU A 305 -3.43 -28.10 -15.60
C GLU A 305 -1.91 -28.34 -15.47
N ARG A 306 -1.53 -29.15 -14.49
CA ARG A 306 -0.13 -29.42 -14.18
C ARG A 306 0.31 -30.78 -14.71
#